data_AF-A0A370MWT3-F1
#
_entry.id   AF-A0A370MWT3-F1
#
_cell.length_a   1.000
_cell.length_b   1.000
_cell.length_c   1.000
_cell.angle_alpha   90.00
_cell.angle_beta   90.00
_cell.angle_gamma   90.00
#
_symmetry.space_group_name_H-M   'P 1'
#
loop_
_entity.id
_entity.type
_entity.pdbx_description
1 polymer ?
#
loop_
_entity_poly.entity_id
_entity_poly.type
_entity_poly.pdbx_seq_one_letter_code
_entity_poly.pdbx_strand_id
1 'polypeptide(L)'
;MNEKGYKPWRRRWLRLHSRSLLANALMLAEVELDAYLKENRTTYRDYGDFTENEIDFIFRRVCRGIQRLPAPHSSPEECARRARRRIQALGQRLMKEAAWLNGHL
;
A
#
# COMPACT_ATOMS: atom_id res chain seq x y z
N MET A 1 -10.31 -0.46 22.29
CA MET A 1 -10.20 -1.06 20.94
C MET A 1 -9.81 -2.52 21.08
N ASN A 2 -10.59 -3.47 20.55
CA ASN A 2 -10.31 -4.90 20.70
C ASN A 2 -9.00 -5.28 19.97
N GLU A 3 -7.92 -5.52 20.71
CA GLU A 3 -6.58 -5.80 20.15
C GLU A 3 -6.57 -6.99 19.18
N LYS A 4 -7.48 -7.97 19.37
CA LYS A 4 -7.59 -9.15 18.50
C LYS A 4 -8.07 -8.79 17.08
N GLY A 5 -8.91 -7.77 16.94
CA GLY A 5 -9.40 -7.30 15.64
C GLY A 5 -8.51 -6.21 15.02
N TYR A 6 -7.86 -5.40 15.86
CA TYR A 6 -7.00 -4.30 15.41
C TYR A 6 -5.75 -4.80 14.65
N LYS A 7 -5.01 -5.78 15.18
CA LYS A 7 -3.77 -6.26 14.52
C LYS A 7 -4.00 -6.78 13.09
N PRO A 8 -5.01 -7.64 12.83
CA PRO A 8 -5.34 -8.06 11.46
C PRO A 8 -5.79 -6.90 10.56
N TRP A 9 -6.58 -5.97 11.09
CA TRP A 9 -7.03 -4.78 10.37
C TRP A 9 -5.84 -3.89 9.98
N ARG A 10 -4.98 -3.54 10.94
CA ARG A 10 -3.76 -2.74 10.73
C ARG A 10 -2.86 -3.37 9.66
N ARG A 11 -2.67 -4.69 9.71
CA ARG A 11 -1.89 -5.39 8.67
C ARG A 11 -2.51 -5.29 7.28
N ARG A 12 -3.84 -5.32 7.16
CA ARG A 12 -4.55 -5.10 5.88
C ARG A 12 -4.43 -3.66 5.44
N TRP A 13 -4.48 -2.70 6.35
CA TRP A 13 -4.29 -1.29 6.09
C TRP A 13 -2.88 -0.99 5.54
N LEU A 14 -1.82 -1.51 6.15
CA LEU A 14 -0.45 -1.40 5.60
C LEU A 14 -0.31 -2.01 4.20
N ARG A 15 -1.02 -3.12 3.92
CA ARG A 15 -1.07 -3.73 2.58
C ARG A 15 -1.82 -2.86 1.56
N LEU A 16 -2.74 -1.99 2.00
CA LEU A 16 -3.41 -1.00 1.15
C LEU A 16 -2.39 0.06 0.75
N HIS A 17 -1.70 0.66 1.73
CA HIS A 17 -0.63 1.63 1.50
C HIS A 17 0.44 1.11 0.55
N SER A 18 0.90 -0.13 0.75
CA SER A 18 1.86 -0.77 -0.17
C SER A 18 1.34 -0.86 -1.61
N ARG A 19 0.04 -1.15 -1.78
CA ARG A 19 -0.56 -1.30 -3.12
C ARG A 19 -0.80 0.03 -3.80
N SER A 20 -1.26 1.04 -3.06
CA SER A 20 -1.43 2.40 -3.58
C SER A 20 -0.10 2.99 -4.00
N LEU A 21 0.93 2.85 -3.14
CA LEU A 21 2.27 3.33 -3.45
C LEU A 21 2.86 2.60 -4.67
N LEU A 22 2.73 1.27 -4.73
CA LEU A 22 3.15 0.49 -5.89
C LEU A 22 2.43 0.94 -7.17
N ALA A 23 1.11 1.10 -7.15
CA ALA A 23 0.34 1.48 -8.34
C ALA A 23 0.82 2.80 -8.97
N ASN A 24 1.16 3.77 -8.12
CA ASN A 24 1.74 5.04 -8.57
C ASN A 24 3.17 4.86 -9.06
N ALA A 25 4.01 4.13 -8.33
CA ALA A 25 5.39 3.85 -8.71
C ALA A 25 5.50 3.16 -10.08
N LEU A 26 4.54 2.29 -10.42
CA LEU A 26 4.51 1.60 -11.71
C LEU A 26 4.17 2.50 -12.90
N MET A 27 3.68 3.71 -12.65
CA MET A 27 3.37 4.69 -13.69
C MET A 27 4.52 5.66 -13.97
N LEU A 28 5.57 5.63 -13.15
CA LEU A 28 6.70 6.55 -13.26
C LEU A 28 7.76 6.02 -14.21
N ALA A 29 8.51 6.95 -14.82
CA ALA A 29 9.74 6.61 -15.50
C ALA A 29 10.79 6.10 -14.48
N GLU A 30 11.70 5.23 -14.91
CA GLU A 30 12.74 4.66 -14.03
C GLU A 30 13.59 5.74 -13.35
N VAL A 31 13.87 6.84 -14.06
CA VAL A 31 14.63 8.00 -13.55
C VAL A 31 13.91 8.75 -12.43
N GLU A 32 12.58 8.69 -12.37
CA GLU A 32 11.76 9.37 -11.35
C GLU A 32 11.47 8.46 -10.15
N LEU A 33 11.63 7.14 -10.32
CA LEU A 33 11.20 6.13 -9.37
C LEU A 33 11.94 6.23 -8.03
N ASP A 34 13.26 6.38 -8.05
CA ASP A 34 14.06 6.44 -6.82
C ASP A 34 13.74 7.69 -5.99
N ALA A 35 13.66 8.84 -6.65
CA ALA A 35 13.28 10.11 -6.02
C ALA A 35 11.88 10.02 -5.39
N TYR A 36 10.91 9.48 -6.14
CA TYR A 36 9.54 9.28 -5.66
C TYR A 36 9.47 8.36 -4.43
N LEU A 37 10.21 7.25 -4.43
CA LEU A 37 10.24 6.33 -3.29
C LEU A 37 10.90 6.96 -2.07
N LYS A 38 11.97 7.72 -2.26
CA LYS A 38 12.65 8.44 -1.17
C LYS A 38 11.74 9.50 -0.55
N GLU A 39 11.08 10.31 -1.37
CA GLU A 39 10.13 11.33 -0.91
C GLU A 39 8.99 10.70 -0.12
N ASN A 40 8.32 9.69 -0.68
CA ASN A 40 7.22 9.02 0.01
C ASN A 40 7.68 8.41 1.34
N ARG A 41 8.90 7.87 1.42
CA ARG A 41 9.41 7.29 2.66
C ARG A 41 9.53 8.36 3.75
N THR A 42 9.99 9.55 3.40
CA THR A 42 10.01 10.70 4.30
C THR A 42 8.59 11.09 4.70
N THR A 43 7.65 11.20 3.75
CA THR A 43 6.24 11.52 4.06
C THR A 43 5.60 10.54 5.05
N TYR A 44 5.85 9.23 4.90
CA TYR A 44 5.35 8.21 5.84
C TYR A 44 5.92 8.39 7.25
N ARG A 45 7.16 8.87 7.40
CA ARG A 45 7.74 9.19 8.70
C ARG A 45 7.12 10.43 9.29
N ASP A 46 6.99 11.48 8.48
CA ASP A 46 6.50 12.78 8.91
C ASP A 46 5.02 12.74 9.35
N TYR A 47 4.23 11.82 8.80
CA TYR A 47 2.86 11.59 9.26
C TYR A 47 2.77 11.11 10.72
N GLY A 48 3.81 10.48 11.28
CA GLY A 48 3.80 9.95 12.65
C GLY A 48 2.86 8.77 12.91
N ASP A 49 1.99 8.44 11.95
CA ASP A 49 1.00 7.36 12.05
C ASP A 49 1.59 5.95 11.87
N PHE A 50 2.88 5.82 11.52
CA PHE A 50 3.55 4.56 11.19
C PHE A 50 4.82 4.39 12.00
N THR A 51 5.06 3.16 12.50
CA THR A 51 6.37 2.80 13.04
C THR A 51 7.38 2.56 11.90
N GLU A 52 8.69 2.71 12.14
CA GLU A 52 9.72 2.41 11.11
C GLU A 52 9.57 0.99 10.54
N ASN A 53 9.20 0.01 11.36
CA ASN A 53 8.97 -1.37 10.90
C ASN A 53 7.78 -1.49 9.93
N GLU A 54 6.74 -0.67 10.11
CA GLU A 54 5.58 -0.63 9.21
C GLU A 54 5.91 0.08 7.89
N ILE A 55 6.71 1.14 7.96
CA ILE A 55 7.26 1.81 6.78
C ILE A 55 8.12 0.82 6.00
N ASP A 56 9.05 0.13 6.66
CA ASP A 56 9.86 -0.93 6.06
C ASP A 56 9.01 -2.03 5.42
N PHE A 57 7.95 -2.46 6.09
CA PHE A 57 7.01 -3.43 5.55
C PHE A 57 6.37 -2.94 4.24
N ILE A 58 5.95 -1.68 4.19
CA ILE A 58 5.37 -1.05 2.99
C ILE A 58 6.38 -1.04 1.85
N PHE A 59 7.56 -0.48 2.08
CA PHE A 59 8.57 -0.27 1.04
C PHE A 59 9.16 -1.59 0.51
N ARG A 60 9.42 -2.58 1.39
CA ARG A 60 9.86 -3.91 0.94
C ARG A 60 8.86 -4.57 0.00
N ARG A 61 7.56 -4.36 0.23
CA ARG A 61 6.52 -4.89 -0.68
C ARG A 61 6.46 -4.14 -1.99
N VAL A 62 6.68 -2.82 -2.00
CA VAL A 62 6.74 -2.00 -3.21
C VAL A 62 7.92 -2.42 -4.07
N CYS A 63 9.14 -2.48 -3.50
CA CYS A 63 10.35 -2.90 -4.22
C CYS A 63 10.19 -4.31 -4.82
N ARG A 64 9.67 -5.27 -4.04
CA ARG A 64 9.36 -6.61 -4.56
C ARG A 64 8.30 -6.60 -5.66
N GLY A 65 7.35 -5.66 -5.60
CA GLY A 65 6.31 -5.50 -6.62
C GLY A 65 6.88 -5.00 -7.94
N ILE A 66 7.75 -3.99 -7.87
CA ILE A 66 8.48 -3.43 -9.02
C ILE A 66 9.35 -4.52 -9.67
N GLN A 67 10.17 -5.22 -8.87
CA GLN A 67 11.05 -6.30 -9.35
C GLN A 67 10.31 -7.48 -9.99
N ARG A 68 9.04 -7.71 -9.61
CA ARG A 68 8.23 -8.86 -10.08
C ARG A 68 7.33 -8.52 -11.26
N LEU A 69 7.36 -7.29 -11.77
CA LEU A 69 6.66 -7.02 -13.01
C LEU A 69 7.31 -7.77 -14.16
N PRO A 70 6.53 -8.53 -14.96
CA PRO A 70 7.07 -9.16 -16.15
C PRO A 70 7.32 -8.09 -17.22
N ALA A 71 8.55 -7.98 -17.69
CA ALA A 71 8.80 -7.58 -19.06
C ALA A 71 8.02 -8.52 -20.01
N PRO A 72 7.55 -8.12 -21.20
CA PRO A 72 6.77 -6.95 -21.60
C PRO A 72 5.26 -7.30 -21.84
N HIS A 73 4.71 -8.34 -21.20
CA HIS A 73 3.42 -8.96 -21.63
C HIS A 73 2.13 -8.35 -21.05
N SER A 74 2.22 -7.27 -20.28
CA SER A 74 1.05 -6.58 -19.75
C SER A 74 1.24 -5.08 -19.86
N SER A 75 0.35 -4.41 -20.58
CA SER A 75 0.40 -2.95 -20.72
C SER A 75 0.37 -2.30 -19.33
N PRO A 76 1.15 -1.23 -19.10
CA PRO A 76 1.13 -0.49 -17.83
C PRO A 76 -0.29 -0.11 -17.38
N GLU A 77 -1.17 0.19 -18.33
CA GLU A 77 -2.59 0.48 -18.09
C GLU A 77 -3.35 -0.70 -17.47
N GLU A 78 -3.16 -1.92 -17.97
CA GLU A 78 -3.81 -3.12 -17.45
C GLU A 78 -3.29 -3.44 -16.03
N CYS A 79 -2.00 -3.25 -15.79
CA CYS A 79 -1.39 -3.35 -14.46
C CYS A 79 -1.97 -2.31 -13.50
N ALA A 80 -2.06 -1.05 -13.90
CA ALA A 80 -2.63 0.03 -13.12
C ALA A 80 -4.13 -0.21 -12.82
N ARG A 81 -4.91 -0.66 -13.80
CA ARG A 81 -6.33 -1.00 -13.64
C ARG A 81 -6.53 -2.15 -12.63
N ARG A 82 -5.73 -3.22 -12.73
CA ARG A 82 -5.75 -4.32 -11.76
C ARG A 82 -5.35 -3.86 -10.37
N ALA A 83 -4.38 -2.97 -10.25
CA ALA A 83 -3.97 -2.39 -8.98
C ALA A 83 -5.10 -1.57 -8.35
N ARG A 84 -5.75 -0.68 -9.12
CA ARG A 84 -6.89 0.14 -8.68
C ARG A 84 -8.06 -0.71 -8.16
N ARG A 85 -8.44 -1.78 -8.88
CA ARG A 85 -9.50 -2.71 -8.42
C ARG A 85 -9.16 -3.36 -7.08
N ARG A 86 -7.90 -3.78 -6.90
CA ARG A 86 -7.42 -4.39 -5.64
C ARG A 86 -7.39 -3.37 -4.50
N ILE A 87 -7.02 -2.12 -4.77
CA ILE A 87 -7.05 -1.01 -3.81
C ILE A 87 -8.49 -0.77 -3.36
N GLN A 88 -9.44 -0.65 -4.30
CA GLN A 88 -10.84 -0.41 -4.00
C GLN A 88 -11.45 -1.52 -3.16
N ALA A 89 -11.26 -2.79 -3.54
CA ALA A 89 -11.78 -3.94 -2.79
C ALA A 89 -11.20 -4.00 -1.36
N LEU A 90 -9.91 -3.71 -1.20
CA LEU A 90 -9.26 -3.73 0.10
C LEU A 90 -9.70 -2.54 0.97
N GLY A 91 -9.89 -1.36 0.38
CA GLY A 91 -10.43 -0.17 1.05
C GLY A 91 -11.85 -0.39 1.57
N GLN A 92 -12.74 -0.94 0.74
CA GLN A 92 -14.11 -1.28 1.16
C GLN A 92 -14.12 -2.27 2.34
N ARG A 93 -13.24 -3.29 2.30
CA ARG A 93 -13.10 -4.25 3.40
C ARG A 93 -12.61 -3.56 4.69
N LEU A 94 -11.64 -2.67 4.59
CA LEU A 94 -11.12 -1.93 5.74
C LEU A 94 -12.16 -1.02 6.37
N MET A 95 -13.00 -0.35 5.56
CA MET A 95 -14.10 0.47 6.08
C MET A 95 -15.13 -0.37 6.85
N LYS A 96 -15.53 -1.53 6.29
CA LYS A 96 -16.45 -2.45 6.98
C LYS A 96 -15.87 -2.96 8.30
N GLU A 97 -14.61 -3.37 8.30
CA GLU A 97 -13.94 -3.85 9.50
C GLU A 97 -13.73 -2.73 10.53
N ALA A 98 -13.43 -1.50 10.11
CA ALA A 98 -13.31 -0.34 10.99
C ALA A 98 -14.67 0.02 11.64
N ALA A 99 -15.76 0.01 10.85
CA ALA A 99 -17.11 0.23 11.37
C ALA A 99 -17.48 -0.83 12.42
N TRP A 100 -17.14 -2.10 12.17
CA TRP A 100 -17.35 -3.18 13.14
C TRP A 100 -16.51 -2.98 14.42
N LEU A 101 -15.23 -2.61 14.28
CA LEU A 101 -14.34 -2.35 15.42
C LEU A 101 -14.80 -1.16 16.27
N ASN A 102 -15.39 -0.14 15.64
CA ASN A 102 -15.89 1.06 16.33
C ASN A 102 -17.28 0.85 16.95
N GLY A 103 -18.13 0.01 16.35
CA GLY A 103 -19.47 -0.29 16.88
C GLY A 103 -19.49 -1.33 18.01
N HIS A 104 -18.34 -1.89 18.37
CA HIS A 104 -18.15 -2.79 19.52
C HIS A 104 -17.21 -2.16 20.57
N LEU A 105 -17.18 -0.82 20.61
CA LEU A 105 -16.59 -0.01 21.68
C LEU A 105 -17.62 0.26 22.76
#